data_AF-A0A7Y4TAE1-F1
#
_entry.id   AF-A0A7Y4TAE1-F1
#
_cell.length_a   1.000
_cell.length_b   1.000
_cell.length_c   1.000
_cell.angle_alpha   90.00
_cell.angle_beta   90.00
_cell.angle_gamma   90.00
#
_symmetry.space_group_name_H-M   'P 1'
#
loop_
_entity.id
_entity.type
_entity.pdbx_description
1 polymer ?
#
loop_
_entity_poly.entity_id
_entity_poly.type
_entity_poly.pdbx_seq_one_letter_code
_entity_poly.pdbx_strand_id
1 'polypeptide(L)'
;MTIIALCSYIAVAAVILTFIMDRYFHVVKNFFVSVLQNFCGGLFIVSGFVKAVDPLGTAYKMEEYFKEFEYTAKGSFLNFCADIFPLMAKYAIGFSVFMIVLEIVVGIMLIVGHKPRLTSWLFFLTIIFFTILTGFTYMTGYVPTDANFFQFSKWGDYNYENMRVKGCGCFGDFIKLEPKVSFIKDLFLLIPSILFLFFHKKFHTIFSNGIRNALAVLSLVGLLLFCLANYKWNEPMVDFRPFSAGADIKTQKQAEAKAEADVEIESWKLQNINSSEIKIVKNEEYMTNFKSYPKTEWKVIDQIKTKMAIPRTKISDFAMFDLENTEYTNTILDEPRSRIMINCPKLYYTTTTQVNTVMDTLWKTDTIVKDKKSAPEYIQSIAEIKEKKVKSNTYTWNEEYKKKFTEKIIPFLDSVYQDSVKAYIVCGGASEDAIAGLFNQLPMKATILLADEILLKTIMRSNPGVVLWRNGKIIQKWHFNHLPDMTDMRRDYLDWNARPIH
;
A
#
# COMPACT_ATOMS: atom_id res chain seq x y z
N MET A 1 -9.44 17.08 -1.02
CA MET A 1 -8.63 18.32 -1.06
C MET A 1 -7.55 18.17 -2.12
N THR A 2 -7.32 19.17 -2.98
CA THR A 2 -6.27 19.10 -4.02
C THR A 2 -4.93 19.62 -3.49
N ILE A 3 -3.82 19.22 -4.12
CA ILE A 3 -2.49 19.72 -3.77
C ILE A 3 -2.38 21.24 -3.94
N ILE A 4 -3.05 21.80 -4.95
CA ILE A 4 -3.06 23.24 -5.22
C ILE A 4 -3.74 23.96 -4.06
N ALA A 5 -4.92 23.50 -3.63
CA ALA A 5 -5.61 24.08 -2.49
C ALA A 5 -4.75 24.04 -1.22
N LEU A 6 -4.10 22.90 -0.95
CA LEU A 6 -3.20 22.77 0.20
C LEU A 6 -2.03 23.76 0.13
N CYS A 7 -1.32 23.82 -1.01
CA CYS A 7 -0.22 24.75 -1.21
C CYS A 7 -0.67 26.21 -1.10
N SER A 8 -1.85 26.56 -1.61
CA SER A 8 -2.42 27.90 -1.48
C SER A 8 -2.69 28.27 -0.02
N TYR A 9 -3.29 27.38 0.77
CA TYR A 9 -3.50 27.64 2.20
C TYR A 9 -2.19 27.82 2.97
N ILE A 10 -1.19 26.97 2.69
CA ILE A 10 0.13 27.08 3.32
C ILE A 10 0.84 28.36 2.89
N ALA A 11 0.73 28.77 1.63
CA ALA A 11 1.30 30.02 1.13
C ALA A 11 0.68 31.25 1.82
N VAL A 12 -0.65 31.29 1.94
CA VAL A 12 -1.35 32.36 2.66
C VAL A 12 -0.93 32.39 4.13
N ALA A 13 -0.90 31.23 4.80
CA ALA A 13 -0.44 31.13 6.19
C ALA A 13 1.02 31.58 6.35
N ALA A 14 1.91 31.23 5.41
CA ALA A 14 3.31 31.63 5.44
C ALA A 14 3.49 33.14 5.27
N VAL A 15 2.70 33.79 4.41
CA VAL A 15 2.73 35.25 4.24
C VAL A 15 2.23 35.94 5.52
N ILE A 16 1.09 35.51 6.07
CA ILE A 16 0.53 36.07 7.31
C ILE A 16 1.53 35.91 8.46
N LEU A 17 2.09 34.72 8.62
CA LEU A 17 3.06 34.44 9.68
C LEU A 17 4.32 35.31 9.52
N THR A 18 4.83 35.46 8.30
CA THR A 18 5.99 36.32 8.03
C THR A 18 5.68 37.79 8.32
N PHE A 19 4.50 38.27 7.97
CA PHE A 19 4.05 39.63 8.27
C PHE A 19 3.97 39.87 9.80
N ILE A 20 3.45 38.91 10.57
CA ILE A 20 3.42 38.97 12.03
C ILE A 20 4.85 38.99 12.59
N MET A 21 5.73 38.13 12.10
CA MET A 21 7.15 38.08 12.50
C MET A 21 7.88 39.40 12.24
N ASP A 22 7.61 40.03 11.10
CA ASP A 22 8.20 41.32 10.73
C ASP A 22 7.66 42.47 11.58
N ARG A 23 6.34 42.52 11.76
CA ARG A 23 5.64 43.65 12.41
C ARG A 23 5.78 43.68 13.94
N TYR A 24 5.82 42.52 14.58
CA TYR A 24 5.79 42.40 16.05
C TYR A 24 7.10 41.92 16.65
N PHE A 25 7.84 41.04 15.96
CA PHE A 25 9.05 40.42 16.51
C PHE A 25 10.34 41.02 15.91
N HIS A 26 10.26 41.74 14.79
CA HIS A 26 11.40 42.35 14.09
C HIS A 26 12.56 41.37 13.82
N VAL A 27 12.23 40.09 13.61
CA VAL A 27 13.20 39.00 13.38
C VAL A 27 13.47 38.73 11.89
N VAL A 28 12.71 39.37 11.01
CA VAL A 28 12.76 39.18 9.56
C VAL A 28 13.89 40.02 8.96
N LYS A 29 14.89 39.35 8.37
CA LYS A 29 15.98 40.03 7.66
C LYS A 29 15.65 40.30 6.20
N ASN A 30 14.94 39.37 5.58
CA ASN A 30 14.46 39.48 4.21
C ASN A 30 13.08 38.85 4.13
N PHE A 31 12.11 39.65 3.71
CA PHE A 31 10.71 39.26 3.68
C PHE A 31 10.49 38.04 2.76
N PHE A 32 11.00 38.09 1.52
CA PHE A 32 10.83 37.02 0.55
C PHE A 32 11.43 35.69 1.00
N VAL A 33 12.67 35.70 1.50
CA VAL A 33 13.31 34.49 2.04
C VAL A 33 12.54 33.94 3.23
N SER A 34 11.99 34.81 4.08
CA SER A 34 11.22 34.40 5.25
C SER A 34 9.86 33.80 4.89
N VAL A 35 9.18 34.33 3.87
CA VAL A 35 7.96 33.73 3.32
C VAL A 35 8.27 32.34 2.76
N LEU A 36 9.33 32.19 1.95
CA LEU A 36 9.73 30.88 1.43
C LEU A 36 10.10 29.90 2.54
N GLN A 37 10.80 30.37 3.58
CA GLN A 37 11.21 29.59 4.74
C GLN A 37 9.97 29.05 5.49
N ASN A 38 8.99 29.91 5.75
CA ASN A 38 7.72 29.52 6.39
C ASN A 38 6.87 28.61 5.49
N PHE A 39 6.82 28.87 4.19
CA PHE A 39 6.10 28.03 3.23
C PHE A 39 6.68 26.61 3.14
N CYS A 40 8.00 26.49 2.93
CA CYS A 40 8.68 25.19 2.84
C CYS A 40 8.59 24.44 4.17
N GLY A 41 8.76 25.15 5.30
CA GLY A 41 8.62 24.58 6.63
C GLY A 41 7.22 24.05 6.91
N GLY A 42 6.19 24.84 6.60
CA GLY A 42 4.78 24.43 6.75
C GLY A 42 4.43 23.23 5.88
N LEU A 43 4.89 23.20 4.63
CA LEU A 43 4.66 22.07 3.72
C LEU A 43 5.33 20.79 4.22
N PHE A 44 6.56 20.86 4.72
CA PHE A 44 7.27 19.71 5.32
C PHE A 44 6.56 19.20 6.59
N ILE A 45 6.08 20.10 7.45
CA ILE A 45 5.33 19.69 8.65
C ILE A 45 4.03 18.99 8.27
N VAL A 46 3.23 19.54 7.35
CA VAL A 46 1.95 18.92 6.95
C VAL A 46 2.19 17.58 6.25
N SER A 47 3.10 17.55 5.27
CA SER A 47 3.47 16.33 4.53
C SER A 47 3.99 15.25 5.46
N GLY A 48 4.93 15.59 6.35
CA GLY A 48 5.48 14.66 7.33
C GLY A 48 4.45 14.22 8.37
N PHE A 49 3.60 15.11 8.89
CA PHE A 49 2.61 14.77 9.90
C PHE A 49 1.61 13.72 9.40
N VAL A 50 1.12 13.88 8.18
CA VAL A 50 0.23 12.90 7.56
C VAL A 50 0.90 11.52 7.44
N LYS A 51 2.20 11.46 7.13
CA LYS A 51 2.95 10.19 7.14
C LYS A 51 3.20 9.68 8.56
N ALA A 52 3.38 10.56 9.55
CA ALA A 52 3.60 10.17 10.94
C ALA A 52 2.35 9.53 11.57
N VAL A 53 1.16 9.87 11.07
CA VAL A 53 -0.10 9.19 11.41
C VAL A 53 -0.12 7.74 10.88
N ASP A 54 0.53 7.46 9.75
CA ASP A 54 0.66 6.09 9.21
C ASP A 54 2.08 5.76 8.70
N PRO A 55 3.04 5.52 9.62
CA PRO A 55 4.42 5.25 9.25
C PRO A 55 4.60 3.92 8.48
N LEU A 56 3.70 2.96 8.69
CA LEU A 56 3.70 1.67 7.98
C LEU A 56 3.31 1.83 6.52
N GLY A 57 2.37 2.72 6.20
CA GLY A 57 2.04 3.05 4.81
C GLY A 57 3.26 3.53 4.03
N THR A 58 4.06 4.43 4.62
CA THR A 58 5.34 4.86 4.02
C THR A 58 6.37 3.72 3.98
N ALA A 59 6.43 2.86 5.01
CA ALA A 59 7.35 1.71 5.02
C ALA A 59 7.07 0.71 3.88
N TYR A 60 5.79 0.36 3.64
CA TYR A 60 5.43 -0.51 2.53
C TYR A 60 5.79 0.09 1.17
N LYS A 61 5.62 1.41 1.00
CA LYS A 61 6.09 2.09 -0.21
C LYS A 61 7.60 2.00 -0.37
N MET A 62 8.36 2.16 0.72
CA MET A 62 9.82 1.99 0.67
C MET A 62 10.22 0.54 0.34
N GLU A 63 9.52 -0.47 0.85
CA GLU A 63 9.74 -1.87 0.46
C GLU A 63 9.49 -2.08 -1.04
N GLU A 64 8.43 -1.49 -1.61
CA GLU A 64 8.17 -1.50 -3.06
C GLU A 64 9.32 -0.84 -3.84
N TYR A 65 9.75 0.36 -3.43
CA TYR A 65 10.88 1.05 -4.06
C TYR A 65 12.18 0.25 -4.00
N PHE A 66 12.51 -0.34 -2.86
CA PHE A 66 13.75 -1.12 -2.73
C PHE A 66 13.74 -2.37 -3.58
N LYS A 67 12.61 -3.08 -3.68
CA LYS A 67 12.48 -4.22 -4.61
C LYS A 67 12.69 -3.80 -6.07
N GLU A 68 12.11 -2.67 -6.47
CA GLU A 68 12.25 -2.18 -7.85
C GLU A 68 13.66 -1.63 -8.13
N PHE A 69 14.30 -1.02 -7.14
CA PHE A 69 15.70 -0.60 -7.25
C PHE A 69 16.66 -1.78 -7.32
N GLU A 70 16.39 -2.86 -6.58
CA GLU A 70 17.13 -4.11 -6.70
C GLU A 70 17.03 -4.66 -8.13
N TYR A 71 15.81 -4.78 -8.66
CA TYR A 71 15.59 -5.24 -10.02
C TYR A 71 16.28 -4.33 -11.06
N THR A 72 16.18 -3.02 -10.86
CA THR A 72 16.77 -2.02 -11.77
C THR A 72 18.30 -2.06 -11.73
N ALA A 73 18.88 -2.23 -10.54
CA ALA A 73 20.33 -2.33 -10.35
C ALA A 73 20.87 -3.64 -10.94
N LYS A 74 20.15 -4.76 -10.75
CA LYS A 74 20.50 -6.07 -11.31
C LYS A 74 20.53 -6.02 -12.84
N GLY A 75 21.69 -6.33 -13.42
CA GLY A 75 21.90 -6.28 -14.88
C GLY A 75 22.21 -4.89 -15.44
N SER A 76 22.51 -3.91 -14.58
CA SER A 76 22.97 -2.57 -14.98
C SER A 76 24.39 -2.28 -14.46
N PHE A 77 24.93 -1.10 -14.77
CA PHE A 77 26.20 -0.63 -14.20
C PHE A 77 26.15 -0.45 -12.67
N LEU A 78 24.96 -0.43 -12.07
CA LEU A 78 24.73 -0.35 -10.62
C LEU A 78 24.65 -1.72 -9.94
N ASN A 79 25.00 -2.81 -10.61
CA ASN A 79 24.91 -4.16 -10.03
C ASN A 79 25.68 -4.30 -8.70
N PHE A 80 26.75 -3.51 -8.50
CA PHE A 80 27.53 -3.50 -7.25
C PHE A 80 26.73 -3.07 -6.01
N CYS A 81 25.64 -2.30 -6.17
CA CYS A 81 24.79 -1.88 -5.05
C CYS A 81 23.49 -2.66 -4.97
N ALA A 82 23.22 -3.62 -5.86
CA ALA A 82 21.95 -4.36 -5.89
C ALA A 82 21.63 -5.04 -4.54
N ASP A 83 22.64 -5.59 -3.87
CA ASP A 83 22.45 -6.32 -2.61
C ASP A 83 22.17 -5.42 -1.39
N ILE A 84 22.34 -4.09 -1.52
CA ILE A 84 21.98 -3.14 -0.45
C ILE A 84 20.47 -3.02 -0.29
N PHE A 85 19.72 -3.13 -1.38
CA PHE A 85 18.28 -2.89 -1.38
C PHE A 85 17.50 -3.96 -0.60
N PRO A 86 17.79 -5.27 -0.70
CA PRO A 86 17.24 -6.29 0.20
C PRO A 86 17.49 -6.00 1.69
N LEU A 87 18.68 -5.47 2.02
CA LEU A 87 19.00 -5.09 3.40
C LEU A 87 18.16 -3.89 3.84
N MET A 88 18.03 -2.86 2.99
CA MET A 88 17.19 -1.70 3.27
C MET A 88 15.71 -2.07 3.41
N ALA A 89 15.22 -3.04 2.63
CA ALA A 89 13.85 -3.55 2.73
C ALA A 89 13.57 -4.19 4.10
N LYS A 90 14.53 -4.92 4.69
CA LYS A 90 14.38 -5.46 6.06
C LYS A 90 14.22 -4.37 7.11
N TYR A 91 14.85 -3.21 6.90
CA TYR A 91 14.79 -2.05 7.80
C TYR A 91 13.86 -0.94 7.30
N ALA A 92 12.95 -1.24 6.37
CA ALA A 92 12.08 -0.23 5.74
C ALA A 92 11.23 0.56 6.74
N ILE A 93 10.77 -0.08 7.82
CA ILE A 93 10.02 0.60 8.90
C ILE A 93 10.89 1.64 9.61
N GLY A 94 12.13 1.27 9.97
CA GLY A 94 13.07 2.18 10.61
C GLY A 94 13.45 3.35 9.70
N PHE A 95 13.70 3.05 8.42
CA PHE A 95 13.98 4.06 7.40
C PHE A 95 12.79 5.03 7.19
N SER A 96 11.56 4.49 7.14
CA SER A 96 10.32 5.27 7.04
C SER A 96 10.18 6.25 8.21
N VAL A 97 10.25 5.74 9.45
CA VAL A 97 10.15 6.58 10.65
C VAL A 97 11.25 7.64 10.66
N PHE A 98 12.50 7.27 10.34
CA PHE A 98 13.60 8.22 10.27
C PHE A 98 13.33 9.35 9.26
N MET A 99 12.91 9.02 8.04
CA MET A 99 12.62 10.00 6.99
C MET A 99 11.47 10.94 7.37
N ILE A 100 10.39 10.39 7.93
CA ILE A 100 9.22 11.17 8.38
C ILE A 100 9.63 12.15 9.48
N VAL A 101 10.36 11.67 10.49
CA VAL A 101 10.81 12.50 11.60
C VAL A 101 11.79 13.57 11.10
N LEU A 102 12.72 13.21 10.22
CA LEU A 102 13.63 14.16 9.58
C LEU A 102 12.86 15.26 8.83
N GLU A 103 11.84 14.90 8.04
CA GLU A 103 11.02 15.85 7.29
C GLU A 103 10.33 16.86 8.21
N ILE A 104 9.65 16.40 9.27
CA ILE A 104 8.95 17.31 10.19
C ILE A 104 9.95 18.14 10.99
N VAL A 105 11.04 17.56 11.49
CA VAL A 105 12.06 18.28 12.26
C VAL A 105 12.73 19.34 11.40
N VAL A 106 13.08 19.05 10.14
CA VAL A 106 13.59 20.04 9.19
C VAL A 106 12.53 21.13 8.95
N GLY A 107 11.26 20.77 8.83
CA GLY A 107 10.16 21.72 8.71
C GLY A 107 10.07 22.69 9.90
N ILE A 108 10.15 22.17 11.12
CA ILE A 108 10.18 22.97 12.35
C ILE A 108 11.44 23.85 12.40
N MET A 109 12.60 23.29 12.05
CA MET A 109 13.87 24.02 12.00
C MET A 109 13.83 25.16 10.98
N LEU A 110 13.12 24.99 9.85
CA LEU A 110 12.87 26.06 8.88
C LEU A 110 12.00 27.16 9.51
N ILE A 111 10.83 26.85 10.06
CA ILE A 111 9.93 27.88 10.64
C ILE A 111 10.59 28.65 11.78
N VAL A 112 11.39 27.98 12.61
CA VAL A 112 12.03 28.62 13.77
C VAL A 112 13.37 29.29 13.40
N GLY A 113 13.96 28.92 12.27
CA GLY A 113 15.29 29.39 11.86
C GLY A 113 16.44 28.77 12.66
N HIS A 114 16.30 27.49 13.03
CA HIS A 114 17.36 26.78 13.75
C HIS A 114 18.51 26.43 12.80
N LYS A 115 19.77 26.68 13.23
CA LYS A 115 21.02 26.36 12.49
C LYS A 115 20.90 26.48 10.95
N PRO A 116 20.73 27.69 10.39
CA PRO A 116 20.36 27.90 8.99
C PRO A 116 21.21 27.12 7.98
N ARG A 117 22.53 27.05 8.16
CA ARG A 117 23.42 26.28 7.27
C ARG A 117 23.10 24.79 7.26
N LEU A 118 22.88 24.18 8.43
CA LEU A 118 22.55 22.76 8.53
C LEU A 118 21.17 22.49 7.95
N THR A 119 20.18 23.31 8.32
CA THR A 119 18.79 23.16 7.86
C THR A 119 18.65 23.29 6.35
N SER A 120 19.35 24.24 5.71
CA SER A 120 19.36 24.35 4.26
C SER A 120 19.92 23.10 3.58
N TRP A 121 21.01 22.53 4.11
CA TRP A 121 21.60 21.29 3.57
C TRP A 121 20.70 20.08 3.77
N LEU A 122 20.12 19.90 4.96
CA LEU A 122 19.18 18.81 5.23
C LEU A 122 17.94 18.92 4.34
N PHE A 123 17.34 20.11 4.23
CA PHE A 123 16.21 20.37 3.34
C PHE A 123 16.55 20.05 1.88
N PHE A 124 17.69 20.52 1.39
CA PHE A 124 18.16 20.24 0.04
C PHE A 124 18.34 18.74 -0.24
N LEU A 125 19.02 18.02 0.67
CA LEU A 125 19.23 16.58 0.54
C LEU A 125 17.90 15.80 0.55
N THR A 126 16.96 16.16 1.43
CA THR A 126 15.64 15.54 1.49
C THR A 126 14.84 15.80 0.21
N ILE A 127 14.87 17.02 -0.34
CA ILE A 127 14.19 17.34 -1.61
C ILE A 127 14.82 16.59 -2.78
N ILE A 128 16.14 16.53 -2.87
CA ILE A 128 16.81 15.73 -3.92
C ILE A 128 16.42 14.27 -3.82
N PHE A 129 16.44 13.71 -2.62
CA PHE A 129 16.03 12.33 -2.39
C PHE A 129 14.60 12.07 -2.88
N PHE A 130 13.63 12.90 -2.49
CA PHE A 130 12.25 12.74 -2.95
C PHE A 130 12.10 12.98 -4.46
N THR A 131 12.82 13.94 -5.03
CA THR A 131 12.85 14.20 -6.48
C THR A 131 13.35 12.98 -7.26
N ILE A 132 14.35 12.26 -6.74
CA ILE A 132 14.84 11.01 -7.34
C ILE A 132 13.77 9.92 -7.24
N LEU A 133 13.12 9.74 -6.09
CA LEU A 133 12.06 8.73 -5.94
C LEU A 133 10.85 9.01 -6.84
N THR A 134 10.35 10.25 -6.83
CA THR A 134 9.18 10.63 -7.63
C THR A 134 9.50 10.68 -9.12
N GLY A 135 10.72 11.10 -9.46
CA GLY A 135 11.27 11.02 -10.80
C GLY A 135 11.35 9.57 -11.28
N PHE A 136 11.95 8.66 -10.51
CA PHE A 136 12.01 7.25 -10.86
C PHE A 136 10.61 6.68 -11.13
N THR A 137 9.66 6.92 -10.22
CA THR A 137 8.28 6.47 -10.41
C THR A 137 7.67 7.02 -11.69
N TYR A 138 7.74 8.34 -11.91
CA TYR A 138 7.18 8.95 -13.12
C TYR A 138 7.83 8.41 -14.41
N MET A 139 9.17 8.29 -14.42
CA MET A 139 9.93 7.86 -15.59
C MET A 139 9.73 6.37 -15.90
N THR A 140 9.48 5.50 -14.91
CA THR A 140 9.16 4.09 -15.17
C THR A 140 7.90 3.88 -16.00
N GLY A 141 6.99 4.86 -16.08
CA GLY A 141 5.85 4.80 -16.99
C GLY A 141 6.22 4.78 -18.48
N TYR A 142 7.44 5.18 -18.84
CA TYR A 142 7.97 5.09 -20.20
C TYR A 142 8.69 3.77 -20.48
N VAL A 143 8.89 2.92 -19.47
CA VAL A 143 9.71 1.70 -19.56
C VAL A 143 8.80 0.48 -19.70
N PRO A 144 8.88 -0.27 -20.81
CA PRO A 144 8.16 -1.54 -20.95
C PRO A 144 8.51 -2.54 -19.83
N THR A 145 7.57 -3.43 -19.50
CA THR A 145 7.74 -4.41 -18.39
C THR A 145 8.89 -5.41 -18.61
N ASP A 146 9.26 -5.66 -19.87
CA ASP A 146 10.35 -6.54 -20.30
C ASP A 146 11.71 -5.83 -20.40
N ALA A 147 11.74 -4.50 -20.23
CA ALA A 147 12.95 -3.70 -20.31
C ALA A 147 13.45 -3.25 -18.93
N ASN A 148 14.78 -3.14 -18.79
CA ASN A 148 15.39 -2.51 -17.62
C ASN A 148 15.34 -0.97 -17.79
N PHE A 149 15.22 -0.24 -16.68
CA PHE A 149 15.14 1.22 -16.65
C PHE A 149 16.26 1.91 -17.44
N PHE A 150 17.50 1.41 -17.40
CA PHE A 150 18.64 2.03 -18.08
C PHE A 150 18.74 1.72 -19.59
N GLN A 151 17.83 0.91 -20.14
CA GLN A 151 17.76 0.62 -21.58
C GLN A 151 16.98 1.71 -22.32
N PHE A 152 17.53 2.93 -22.35
CA PHE A 152 16.86 4.12 -22.89
C PHE A 152 16.38 3.97 -24.35
N SER A 153 17.01 3.13 -25.16
CA SER A 153 16.59 2.86 -26.54
C SER A 153 15.28 2.08 -26.66
N LYS A 154 14.86 1.38 -25.59
CA LYS A 154 13.60 0.62 -25.53
C LYS A 154 12.47 1.40 -24.88
N TRP A 155 12.71 2.65 -24.47
CA TRP A 155 11.68 3.48 -23.89
C TRP A 155 10.64 3.82 -24.94
N GLY A 156 9.37 3.68 -24.57
CA GLY A 156 8.23 3.91 -25.44
C GLY A 156 7.41 5.10 -25.00
N ASP A 157 6.17 5.14 -25.48
CA ASP A 157 5.17 6.10 -25.03
C ASP A 157 4.85 5.89 -23.55
N TYR A 158 4.48 6.98 -22.87
CA TYR A 158 4.06 6.93 -21.48
C TYR A 158 2.80 6.08 -21.33
N ASN A 159 2.89 5.02 -20.52
CA ASN A 159 1.75 4.22 -20.10
C ASN A 159 1.72 4.11 -18.57
N TYR A 160 0.59 4.44 -17.96
CA TYR A 160 0.38 4.35 -16.52
C TYR A 160 0.49 2.90 -16.00
N GLU A 161 0.15 1.90 -16.82
CA GLU A 161 0.22 0.50 -16.43
C GLU A 161 1.65 -0.03 -16.31
N ASN A 162 2.59 0.55 -17.05
CA ASN A 162 4.02 0.22 -16.98
C ASN A 162 4.69 0.72 -15.69
N MET A 163 4.00 1.55 -14.92
CA MET A 163 4.54 2.11 -13.69
C MET A 163 4.78 1.03 -12.64
N ARG A 164 6.04 0.93 -12.20
CA ARG A 164 6.46 -0.11 -11.25
C ARG A 164 5.98 0.15 -9.83
N VAL A 165 5.93 1.42 -9.42
CA VAL A 165 5.38 1.84 -8.13
C VAL A 165 4.21 2.78 -8.37
N LYS A 166 3.00 2.35 -8.05
CA LYS A 166 1.80 3.19 -8.23
C LYS A 166 1.65 4.13 -7.02
N GLY A 167 2.29 5.31 -7.11
CA GLY A 167 2.18 6.45 -6.19
C GLY A 167 3.41 6.74 -5.31
N CYS A 168 3.71 8.02 -5.05
CA CYS A 168 4.87 8.47 -4.25
C CYS A 168 4.80 8.11 -2.75
N GLY A 169 3.59 8.12 -2.16
CA GLY A 169 3.43 8.12 -0.70
C GLY A 169 3.78 9.45 0.00
N CYS A 170 4.07 10.49 -0.78
CA CYS A 170 4.43 11.84 -0.31
C CYS A 170 3.42 12.48 0.67
N PHE A 171 2.13 12.13 0.62
CA PHE A 171 1.10 12.60 1.55
C PHE A 171 0.32 11.42 2.14
N GLY A 172 0.94 10.25 2.23
CA GLY A 172 0.27 9.01 2.64
C GLY A 172 -1.03 8.77 1.87
N ASP A 173 -2.04 8.26 2.57
CA ASP A 173 -3.39 8.05 2.02
C ASP A 173 -4.30 9.29 2.11
N PHE A 174 -3.84 10.40 2.71
CA PHE A 174 -4.61 11.64 2.82
C PHE A 174 -4.85 12.30 1.46
N ILE A 175 -3.80 12.37 0.63
CA ILE A 175 -3.89 12.86 -0.76
C ILE A 175 -3.09 11.93 -1.65
N LYS A 176 -3.79 11.10 -2.42
CA LYS A 176 -3.17 10.28 -3.47
C LYS A 176 -2.83 11.15 -4.66
N LEU A 177 -1.56 11.54 -4.76
CA LEU A 177 -1.05 12.29 -5.88
C LEU A 177 -0.67 11.39 -7.03
N GLU A 178 -1.04 11.82 -8.23
CA GLU A 178 -0.45 11.26 -9.45
C GLU A 178 1.07 11.45 -9.42
N PRO A 179 1.85 10.46 -9.87
CA PRO A 179 3.31 10.53 -9.84
C PRO A 179 3.89 11.75 -10.57
N LYS A 180 3.29 12.14 -11.70
CA LYS A 180 3.67 13.35 -12.44
C LYS A 180 3.52 14.61 -11.58
N VAL A 181 2.39 14.74 -10.88
CA VAL A 181 2.12 15.87 -10.00
C VAL A 181 3.10 15.88 -8.82
N SER A 182 3.41 14.72 -8.26
CA SER A 182 4.40 14.58 -7.19
C SER A 182 5.79 15.02 -7.63
N PHE A 183 6.23 14.58 -8.81
CA PHE A 183 7.54 14.95 -9.38
C PHE A 183 7.65 16.45 -9.66
N ILE A 184 6.62 17.05 -10.29
CA ILE A 184 6.60 18.50 -10.54
C ILE A 184 6.64 19.30 -9.23
N LYS A 185 5.93 18.83 -8.20
CA LYS A 185 5.95 19.45 -6.86
C LYS A 185 7.35 19.40 -6.25
N ASP A 186 8.06 18.27 -6.33
CA ASP A 186 9.42 18.17 -5.80
C ASP A 186 10.42 19.03 -6.60
N LEU A 187 10.26 19.09 -7.94
CA LEU A 187 11.05 19.98 -8.80
C LEU A 187 10.82 21.46 -8.47
N PHE A 188 9.57 21.86 -8.17
CA PHE A 188 9.26 23.20 -7.71
C PHE A 188 9.94 23.51 -6.37
N LEU A 189 9.96 22.56 -5.42
CA LEU A 189 10.63 22.71 -4.12
C LEU A 189 12.16 22.67 -4.23
N LEU A 190 12.72 22.17 -5.33
CA LEU A 190 14.15 22.23 -5.60
C LEU A 190 14.65 23.67 -5.79
N ILE A 191 13.80 24.57 -6.29
CA ILE A 191 14.13 25.99 -6.47
C ILE A 191 14.42 26.68 -5.13
N PRO A 192 13.50 26.71 -4.14
CA PRO A 192 13.79 27.29 -2.84
C PRO A 192 14.90 26.52 -2.09
N SER A 193 15.05 25.21 -2.29
CA SER A 193 16.10 24.44 -1.61
C SER A 193 17.51 24.86 -2.06
N ILE A 194 17.71 25.10 -3.36
CA ILE A 194 18.96 25.66 -3.89
C ILE A 194 19.16 27.10 -3.39
N LEU A 195 18.12 27.95 -3.44
CA LEU A 195 18.20 29.32 -2.94
C LEU A 195 18.62 29.36 -1.45
N PHE A 196 18.13 28.45 -0.63
CA PHE A 196 18.46 28.34 0.79
C PHE A 196 19.93 28.01 1.04
N LEU A 197 20.62 27.30 0.14
CA LEU A 197 22.06 27.04 0.29
C LEU A 197 22.88 28.34 0.23
N PHE A 198 22.52 29.27 -0.66
CA PHE A 198 23.22 30.55 -0.83
C PHE A 198 22.73 31.63 0.13
N PHE A 199 21.42 31.66 0.42
CA PHE A 199 20.80 32.71 1.22
C PHE A 199 20.53 32.33 2.69
N HIS A 200 21.09 31.22 3.20
CA HIS A 200 20.91 30.77 4.60
C HIS A 200 21.22 31.86 5.65
N LYS A 201 22.12 32.81 5.38
CA LYS A 201 22.43 33.93 6.30
C LYS A 201 21.28 34.93 6.47
N LYS A 202 20.38 35.00 5.48
CA LYS A 202 19.19 35.88 5.46
C LYS A 202 17.96 35.26 6.12
N PHE A 203 18.07 34.05 6.69
CA PHE A 203 16.97 33.42 7.41
C PHE A 203 16.56 34.26 8.63
N HIS A 204 15.25 34.31 8.87
CA HIS A 204 14.73 34.77 10.15
C HIS A 204 15.03 33.72 11.21
N THR A 205 15.19 34.17 12.45
CA THR A 205 15.48 33.29 13.58
C THR A 205 14.62 33.70 14.77
N ILE A 206 13.81 32.78 15.26
CA ILE A 206 12.86 33.02 16.36
C ILE A 206 13.39 32.36 17.61
N PHE A 207 13.11 32.97 18.76
CA PHE A 207 13.57 32.52 20.08
C PHE A 207 15.09 32.58 20.29
N SER A 208 15.54 32.18 21.47
CA SER A 208 16.96 32.05 21.80
C SER A 208 17.52 30.71 21.30
N ASN A 209 18.85 30.61 21.17
CA ASN A 209 19.52 29.37 20.74
C ASN A 209 19.15 28.15 21.61
N GLY A 210 19.01 28.35 22.93
CA GLY A 210 18.62 27.29 23.87
C GLY A 210 17.22 26.75 23.59
N ILE A 211 16.24 27.63 23.41
CA ILE A 211 14.85 27.25 23.09
C ILE A 211 14.79 26.52 21.75
N ARG A 212 15.51 27.01 20.72
CA ARG A 212 15.54 26.34 19.42
C ARG A 212 16.12 24.93 19.48
N ASN A 213 17.23 24.74 20.22
CA ASN A 213 17.81 23.42 20.45
C ASN A 213 16.81 22.51 21.19
N ALA A 214 16.18 23.02 22.25
CA ALA A 214 15.18 22.26 23.01
C ALA A 214 14.00 21.84 22.14
N LEU A 215 13.45 22.75 21.30
CA LEU A 215 12.38 22.43 20.37
C LEU A 215 12.78 21.36 19.35
N ALA A 216 13.99 21.43 18.80
CA ALA A 216 14.49 20.41 17.87
C ALA A 216 14.64 19.03 18.53
N VAL A 217 15.16 18.97 19.76
CA VAL A 217 15.34 17.71 20.49
C VAL A 217 14.00 17.14 20.97
N LEU A 218 13.13 17.98 21.53
CA LEU A 218 11.81 17.56 22.01
C LEU A 218 10.92 17.11 20.85
N SER A 219 10.96 17.80 19.71
CA SER A 219 10.23 17.35 18.51
C SER A 219 10.77 16.02 17.98
N LEU A 220 12.09 15.83 17.93
CA LEU A 220 12.69 14.55 17.55
C LEU A 220 12.19 13.38 18.41
N VAL A 221 12.25 13.51 19.74
CA VAL A 221 11.82 12.46 20.68
C VAL A 221 10.29 12.27 20.61
N GLY A 222 9.54 13.36 20.64
CA GLY A 222 8.07 13.32 20.61
C GLY A 222 7.52 12.70 19.33
N LEU A 223 8.10 13.05 18.17
CA LEU A 223 7.70 12.48 16.88
C LEU A 223 8.08 11.01 16.75
N LEU A 224 9.21 10.58 17.30
CA LEU A 224 9.58 9.17 17.34
C LEU A 224 8.58 8.36 18.16
N LEU A 225 8.20 8.84 19.34
CA LEU A 225 7.16 8.21 20.18
C LEU A 225 5.80 8.23 19.49
N PHE A 226 5.44 9.33 18.83
CA PHE A 226 4.19 9.45 18.08
C PHE A 226 4.12 8.43 16.93
N CYS A 227 5.19 8.28 16.14
CA CYS A 227 5.26 7.26 15.10
C CYS A 227 5.11 5.85 15.70
N LEU A 228 5.84 5.52 16.77
CA LEU A 228 5.71 4.22 17.45
C LEU A 228 4.29 3.96 17.95
N ALA A 229 3.62 4.98 18.51
CA ALA A 229 2.25 4.87 18.98
C ALA A 229 1.27 4.51 17.86
N ASN A 230 1.40 5.12 16.68
CA ASN A 230 0.47 4.94 15.56
C ASN A 230 0.62 3.63 14.76
N TYR A 231 1.70 2.86 14.96
CA TYR A 231 1.86 1.58 14.24
C TYR A 231 2.18 0.37 15.11
N LYS A 232 2.85 0.56 16.25
CA LYS A 232 3.28 -0.55 17.13
C LYS A 232 2.29 -0.80 18.26
N TRP A 233 1.70 0.26 18.79
CA TRP A 233 0.85 0.17 19.97
C TRP A 233 -0.63 0.27 19.63
N ASN A 234 -1.00 1.15 18.69
CA ASN A 234 -2.36 1.41 18.27
C ASN A 234 -2.52 1.39 16.75
N GLU A 235 -3.78 1.40 16.30
CA GLU A 235 -4.09 1.85 14.95
C GLU A 235 -3.83 3.36 14.81
N PRO A 236 -3.63 3.86 13.57
CA PRO A 236 -3.53 5.28 13.28
C PRO A 236 -4.65 6.07 13.94
N MET A 237 -4.30 7.17 14.63
CA MET A 237 -5.27 8.03 15.31
C MET A 237 -6.35 8.57 14.35
N VAL A 238 -5.96 8.83 13.10
CA VAL A 238 -6.87 9.20 12.03
C VAL A 238 -6.62 8.25 10.87
N ASP A 239 -7.68 7.59 10.41
CA ASP A 239 -7.58 6.61 9.35
C ASP A 239 -7.99 7.22 8.00
N PHE A 240 -7.00 7.47 7.14
CA PHE A 240 -7.22 7.98 5.78
C PHE A 240 -7.43 6.87 4.73
N ARG A 241 -7.42 5.60 5.14
CA ARG A 241 -7.53 4.47 4.21
C ARG A 241 -8.98 4.27 3.76
N PRO A 242 -9.21 3.63 2.60
CA PRO A 242 -10.57 3.32 2.12
C PRO A 242 -11.40 2.51 3.11
N PHE A 243 -10.75 1.63 3.88
CA PHE A 243 -11.39 0.76 4.88
C PHE A 243 -11.42 1.37 6.28
N SER A 244 -11.60 2.70 6.39
CA SER A 244 -11.70 3.39 7.68
C SER A 244 -12.96 2.98 8.45
N ALA A 245 -12.97 3.20 9.76
CA ALA A 245 -14.15 2.96 10.58
C ALA A 245 -15.31 3.86 10.10
N GLY A 246 -16.49 3.27 9.91
CA GLY A 246 -17.67 3.93 9.33
C GLY A 246 -17.81 3.75 7.81
N ALA A 247 -16.81 3.23 7.11
CA ALA A 247 -16.87 3.07 5.66
C ALA A 247 -17.87 1.97 5.23
N ASP A 248 -18.68 2.28 4.21
CA ASP A 248 -19.60 1.34 3.56
C ASP A 248 -18.95 0.70 2.34
N ILE A 249 -18.33 -0.45 2.56
CA ILE A 249 -17.54 -1.16 1.57
C ILE A 249 -18.44 -1.75 0.48
N LYS A 250 -19.63 -2.23 0.84
CA LYS A 250 -20.59 -2.80 -0.12
C LYS A 250 -21.05 -1.75 -1.13
N THR A 251 -21.55 -0.63 -0.63
CA THR A 251 -22.09 0.45 -1.48
C THR A 251 -20.98 1.09 -2.31
N GLN A 252 -19.81 1.32 -1.70
CA GLN A 252 -18.67 1.87 -2.43
C GLN A 252 -18.15 0.91 -3.51
N LYS A 253 -18.04 -0.40 -3.23
CA LYS A 253 -17.64 -1.40 -4.24
C LYS A 253 -18.60 -1.43 -5.42
N GLN A 254 -19.91 -1.35 -5.17
CA GLN A 254 -20.92 -1.31 -6.22
C GLN A 254 -20.86 0.00 -7.03
N ALA A 255 -20.61 1.13 -6.39
CA ALA A 255 -20.47 2.42 -7.06
C ALA A 255 -19.20 2.47 -7.94
N GLU A 256 -18.08 1.95 -7.44
CA GLU A 256 -16.84 1.83 -8.21
C GLU A 256 -17.00 0.88 -9.39
N ALA A 257 -17.65 -0.28 -9.20
CA ALA A 257 -17.91 -1.22 -10.30
C ALA A 257 -18.81 -0.63 -11.40
N LYS A 258 -19.83 0.15 -11.03
CA LYS A 258 -20.65 0.90 -12.00
C LYS A 258 -19.84 1.95 -12.74
N ALA A 259 -19.04 2.74 -12.01
CA ALA A 259 -18.18 3.75 -12.62
C ALA A 259 -17.11 3.16 -13.54
N GLU A 260 -16.62 1.94 -13.26
CA GLU A 260 -15.72 1.20 -14.16
C GLU A 260 -16.44 0.67 -15.42
N ALA A 261 -17.69 0.22 -15.27
CA ALA A 261 -18.51 -0.23 -16.40
C ALA A 261 -18.92 0.93 -17.33
N ASP A 262 -19.10 2.13 -16.78
CA ASP A 262 -19.46 3.35 -17.51
C ASP A 262 -18.25 4.01 -18.23
N VAL A 263 -17.05 3.43 -18.13
CA VAL A 263 -15.87 3.95 -18.83
C VAL A 263 -15.95 3.64 -20.32
N GLU A 264 -16.36 4.62 -21.11
CA GLU A 264 -16.35 4.54 -22.56
C GLU A 264 -14.95 4.83 -23.13
N ILE A 265 -14.62 4.13 -24.22
CA ILE A 265 -13.42 4.41 -25.02
C ILE A 265 -13.68 5.73 -25.76
N GLU A 266 -12.84 6.73 -25.55
CA GLU A 266 -12.96 8.05 -26.18
C GLU A 266 -12.25 8.08 -27.53
N SER A 267 -11.07 7.45 -27.63
CA SER A 267 -10.31 7.40 -28.88
C SER A 267 -9.39 6.17 -28.98
N TRP A 268 -9.15 5.74 -30.21
CA TRP A 268 -8.27 4.64 -30.59
C TRP A 268 -6.97 5.20 -31.16
N LYS A 269 -5.84 4.72 -30.66
CA LYS A 269 -4.51 5.02 -31.21
C LYS A 269 -4.13 3.90 -32.18
N LEU A 270 -4.07 4.22 -33.47
CA LEU A 270 -3.74 3.30 -34.56
C LEU A 270 -2.32 3.58 -35.08
N GLN A 271 -1.53 2.53 -35.32
CA GLN A 271 -0.25 2.60 -36.04
C GLN A 271 -0.41 2.04 -37.44
N ASN A 272 0.07 2.74 -38.46
CA ASN A 272 0.26 2.14 -39.76
C ASN A 272 1.48 1.20 -39.73
N ILE A 273 1.31 -0.02 -40.22
CA ILE A 273 2.33 -1.08 -40.19
C ILE A 273 3.51 -0.76 -41.14
N ASN A 274 3.28 -0.02 -42.22
CA ASN A 274 4.27 0.25 -43.25
C ASN A 274 5.00 1.58 -43.05
N SER A 275 4.31 2.61 -42.55
CA SER A 275 4.90 3.96 -42.36
C SER A 275 5.24 4.30 -40.92
N SER A 276 4.87 3.44 -39.94
CA SER A 276 4.93 3.75 -38.50
C SER A 276 4.15 5.02 -38.10
N GLU A 277 3.27 5.53 -38.96
CA GLU A 277 2.46 6.72 -38.70
C GLU A 277 1.39 6.42 -37.64
N ILE A 278 1.29 7.28 -36.64
CA ILE A 278 0.35 7.14 -35.52
C ILE A 278 -0.84 8.07 -35.76
N LYS A 279 -2.06 7.52 -35.82
CA LYS A 279 -3.32 8.29 -35.88
C LYS A 279 -4.16 8.04 -34.63
N ILE A 280 -4.66 9.11 -34.02
CA ILE A 280 -5.62 9.06 -32.92
C ILE A 280 -7.00 9.33 -33.52
N VAL A 281 -7.90 8.35 -33.47
CA VAL A 281 -9.25 8.42 -34.05
C VAL A 281 -10.27 8.35 -32.93
N LYS A 282 -11.24 9.28 -32.88
CA LYS A 282 -12.30 9.23 -31.87
C LYS A 282 -13.15 7.96 -32.03
N ASN A 283 -13.68 7.42 -30.94
CA ASN A 283 -14.40 6.14 -30.96
C ASN A 283 -15.61 6.16 -31.90
N GLU A 284 -16.39 7.25 -31.92
CA GLU A 284 -17.51 7.43 -32.85
C GLU A 284 -17.08 7.40 -34.32
N GLU A 285 -15.94 8.04 -34.64
CA GLU A 285 -15.37 8.10 -35.99
C GLU A 285 -14.74 6.76 -36.39
N TYR A 286 -14.10 6.06 -35.45
CA TYR A 286 -13.51 4.75 -35.66
C TYR A 286 -14.58 3.68 -35.92
N MET A 287 -15.67 3.69 -35.16
CA MET A 287 -16.79 2.76 -35.34
C MET A 287 -17.54 3.01 -36.66
N THR A 288 -17.66 4.27 -37.09
CA THR A 288 -18.29 4.64 -38.36
C THR A 288 -17.40 4.32 -39.56
N ASN A 289 -16.08 4.57 -39.45
CA ASN A 289 -15.11 4.39 -40.52
C ASN A 289 -14.24 3.14 -40.34
N PHE A 290 -14.73 2.11 -39.65
CA PHE A 290 -13.97 0.89 -39.33
C PHE A 290 -13.37 0.20 -40.59
N LYS A 291 -14.07 0.30 -41.74
CA LYS A 291 -13.61 -0.24 -43.03
C LYS A 291 -12.40 0.50 -43.62
N SER A 292 -12.17 1.75 -43.21
CA SER A 292 -11.05 2.59 -43.65
C SER A 292 -9.73 2.26 -42.91
N TYR A 293 -9.79 1.40 -41.89
CA TYR A 293 -8.62 0.97 -41.10
C TYR A 293 -8.52 -0.57 -41.08
N PRO A 294 -8.20 -1.21 -42.21
CA PRO A 294 -8.06 -2.65 -42.26
C PRO A 294 -6.89 -3.12 -41.37
N LYS A 295 -7.10 -4.21 -40.63
CA LYS A 295 -6.11 -4.80 -39.69
C LYS A 295 -4.79 -5.22 -40.34
N THR A 296 -4.76 -5.31 -41.67
CA THR A 296 -3.57 -5.60 -42.49
C THR A 296 -2.64 -4.40 -42.63
N GLU A 297 -3.14 -3.17 -42.44
CA GLU A 297 -2.37 -1.92 -42.57
C GLU A 297 -2.31 -1.13 -41.26
N TRP A 298 -3.30 -1.28 -40.38
CA TRP A 298 -3.39 -0.53 -39.14
C TRP A 298 -3.47 -1.44 -37.92
N LYS A 299 -2.54 -1.27 -36.98
CA LYS A 299 -2.50 -1.95 -35.68
C LYS A 299 -3.03 -1.02 -34.60
N VAL A 300 -4.02 -1.47 -33.82
CA VAL A 300 -4.44 -0.76 -32.60
C VAL A 300 -3.32 -0.89 -31.58
N ILE A 301 -2.74 0.25 -31.18
CA ILE A 301 -1.69 0.30 -30.16
C ILE A 301 -2.31 0.50 -28.78
N ASP A 302 -3.30 1.40 -28.68
CA ASP A 302 -3.83 1.85 -27.39
C ASP A 302 -5.28 2.34 -27.50
N GLN A 303 -6.01 2.26 -26.40
CA GLN A 303 -7.39 2.74 -26.25
C GLN A 303 -7.40 3.83 -25.17
N ILE A 304 -7.60 5.07 -25.59
CA ILE A 304 -7.72 6.20 -24.68
C ILE A 304 -9.15 6.17 -24.13
N LYS A 305 -9.27 5.81 -22.86
CA LYS A 305 -10.53 5.73 -22.12
C LYS A 305 -10.86 7.07 -21.45
N THR A 306 -12.14 7.37 -21.32
CA THR A 306 -12.61 8.52 -20.53
C THR A 306 -12.19 8.37 -19.07
N LYS A 307 -12.05 9.50 -18.38
CA LYS A 307 -11.70 9.50 -16.95
C LYS A 307 -12.90 8.99 -16.14
N MET A 308 -12.68 7.94 -15.34
CA MET A 308 -13.71 7.42 -14.42
C MET A 308 -14.32 8.52 -13.56
N ALA A 309 -15.65 8.52 -13.43
CA ALA A 309 -16.38 9.45 -12.57
C ALA A 309 -16.02 9.29 -11.08
N ILE A 310 -15.75 8.04 -10.66
CA ILE A 310 -15.27 7.69 -9.32
C ILE A 310 -13.92 6.97 -9.48
N PRO A 311 -12.84 7.43 -8.83
CA PRO A 311 -11.55 6.76 -8.94
C PRO A 311 -11.62 5.38 -8.28
N ARG A 312 -11.11 4.34 -8.96
CA ARG A 312 -10.93 3.00 -8.39
C ARG A 312 -10.13 3.06 -7.10
N THR A 313 -10.64 2.44 -6.04
CA THR A 313 -9.91 2.26 -4.78
C THR A 313 -9.61 0.80 -4.52
N LYS A 314 -8.92 0.52 -3.40
CA LYS A 314 -8.64 -0.86 -2.97
C LYS A 314 -9.90 -1.63 -2.54
N ILE A 315 -11.05 -0.96 -2.43
CA ILE A 315 -12.34 -1.61 -2.17
C ILE A 315 -12.80 -2.42 -3.38
N SER A 316 -12.53 -1.97 -4.60
CA SER A 316 -12.81 -2.75 -5.82
C SER A 316 -12.05 -4.09 -5.84
N ASP A 317 -10.82 -4.11 -5.31
CA ASP A 317 -9.98 -5.31 -5.22
C ASP A 317 -10.37 -6.23 -4.03
N PHE A 318 -11.40 -5.89 -3.25
CA PHE A 318 -11.78 -6.65 -2.06
C PHE A 318 -12.38 -8.00 -2.43
N ALA A 319 -11.61 -9.07 -2.25
CA ALA A 319 -12.06 -10.44 -2.44
C ALA A 319 -11.49 -11.35 -1.36
N MET A 320 -12.28 -12.33 -0.92
CA MET A 320 -11.86 -13.35 0.04
C MET A 320 -12.23 -14.74 -0.45
N PHE A 321 -11.33 -15.68 -0.25
CA PHE A 321 -11.47 -17.08 -0.67
C PHE A 321 -11.28 -18.01 0.53
N ASP A 322 -11.87 -19.20 0.52
CA ASP A 322 -11.48 -20.24 1.47
C ASP A 322 -10.23 -21.00 0.98
N LEU A 323 -9.81 -22.02 1.73
CA LEU A 323 -8.70 -22.90 1.36
C LEU A 323 -9.01 -23.79 0.14
N GLU A 324 -10.28 -23.88 -0.28
CA GLU A 324 -10.72 -24.60 -1.47
C GLU A 324 -10.94 -23.66 -2.67
N ASN A 325 -10.55 -22.38 -2.53
CA ASN A 325 -10.69 -21.30 -3.52
C ASN A 325 -12.15 -20.92 -3.86
N THR A 326 -13.09 -21.19 -2.95
CA THR A 326 -14.48 -20.70 -3.04
C THR A 326 -14.54 -19.25 -2.54
N GLU A 327 -15.22 -18.36 -3.29
CA GLU A 327 -15.33 -16.95 -2.92
C GLU A 327 -16.37 -16.70 -1.80
N TYR A 328 -15.97 -15.99 -0.73
CA TYR A 328 -16.80 -15.64 0.42
C TYR A 328 -17.17 -14.15 0.51
N THR A 329 -16.71 -13.33 -0.45
CA THR A 329 -16.84 -11.86 -0.41
C THR A 329 -18.27 -11.39 -0.19
N ASN A 330 -19.21 -11.85 -1.01
CA ASN A 330 -20.62 -11.42 -0.93
C ASN A 330 -21.29 -11.94 0.36
N THR A 331 -20.94 -13.15 0.80
CA THR A 331 -21.41 -13.72 2.07
C THR A 331 -21.04 -12.87 3.29
N ILE A 332 -19.95 -12.09 3.21
CA ILE A 332 -19.52 -11.17 4.26
C ILE A 332 -20.18 -9.79 4.08
N LEU A 333 -20.22 -9.28 2.85
CA LEU A 333 -20.77 -7.95 2.56
C LEU A 333 -22.30 -7.89 2.72
N ASP A 334 -23.00 -8.98 2.45
CA ASP A 334 -24.46 -9.06 2.49
C ASP A 334 -25.01 -9.51 3.84
N GLU A 335 -24.15 -9.92 4.78
CA GLU A 335 -24.61 -10.33 6.10
C GLU A 335 -25.12 -9.12 6.91
N PRO A 336 -26.42 -9.09 7.28
CA PRO A 336 -26.96 -8.01 8.11
C PRO A 336 -26.45 -8.05 9.56
N ARG A 337 -26.09 -9.23 10.08
CA ARG A 337 -25.58 -9.38 11.46
C ARG A 337 -24.12 -8.94 11.61
N SER A 338 -23.77 -8.61 12.84
CA SER A 338 -22.38 -8.32 13.20
C SER A 338 -21.50 -9.56 13.02
N ARG A 339 -20.34 -9.37 12.39
CA ARG A 339 -19.30 -10.40 12.21
C ARG A 339 -17.94 -9.83 12.58
N ILE A 340 -17.10 -10.67 13.17
CA ILE A 340 -15.71 -10.31 13.45
C ILE A 340 -14.81 -10.86 12.35
N MET A 341 -13.91 -10.01 11.86
CA MET A 341 -12.81 -10.40 11.00
C MET A 341 -11.51 -10.20 11.78
N ILE A 342 -10.75 -11.27 11.94
CA ILE A 342 -9.36 -11.21 12.39
C ILE A 342 -8.50 -11.10 11.15
N ASN A 343 -7.88 -9.95 10.96
CA ASN A 343 -7.04 -9.69 9.81
C ASN A 343 -5.57 -10.02 10.13
N CYS A 344 -4.97 -10.84 9.26
CA CYS A 344 -3.61 -11.34 9.37
C CYS A 344 -2.85 -11.07 8.06
N PRO A 345 -2.38 -9.83 7.84
CA PRO A 345 -1.75 -9.46 6.56
C PRO A 345 -0.46 -10.23 6.28
N LYS A 346 0.25 -10.69 7.31
CA LYS A 346 1.50 -11.43 7.17
C LYS A 346 1.68 -12.42 8.31
N LEU A 347 1.97 -13.66 7.99
CA LEU A 347 2.33 -14.66 9.00
C LEU A 347 3.86 -14.71 9.17
N TYR A 348 4.32 -14.82 10.41
CA TYR A 348 5.76 -14.87 10.73
C TYR A 348 6.19 -16.33 10.95
N TYR A 349 6.84 -16.90 9.95
CA TYR A 349 7.37 -18.27 9.99
C TYR A 349 8.66 -18.39 9.17
N THR A 350 9.42 -19.44 9.48
CA THR A 350 10.57 -19.88 8.69
C THR A 350 10.21 -21.19 8.01
N THR A 351 10.46 -21.26 6.71
CA THR A 351 10.25 -22.48 5.92
C THR A 351 11.54 -23.26 5.83
N THR A 352 11.50 -24.52 6.27
CA THR A 352 12.57 -25.49 6.02
C THR A 352 12.06 -26.53 5.04
N THR A 353 12.62 -26.54 3.83
CA THR A 353 12.28 -27.56 2.84
C THR A 353 13.02 -28.85 3.17
N GLN A 354 12.27 -29.88 3.55
CA GLN A 354 12.78 -31.24 3.70
C GLN A 354 12.42 -32.04 2.45
N VAL A 355 13.39 -32.78 1.90
CA VAL A 355 13.16 -33.66 0.77
C VAL A 355 12.86 -35.05 1.32
N ASN A 356 11.58 -35.42 1.32
CA ASN A 356 11.16 -36.75 1.75
C ASN A 356 11.06 -37.67 0.54
N THR A 357 11.59 -38.87 0.64
CA THR A 357 11.43 -39.90 -0.38
C THR A 357 10.14 -40.65 -0.10
N VAL A 358 9.16 -40.56 -1.00
CA VAL A 358 7.89 -41.28 -0.91
C VAL A 358 7.85 -42.33 -2.02
N MET A 359 7.37 -43.53 -1.71
CA MET A 359 7.17 -44.59 -2.71
C MET A 359 5.89 -44.28 -3.51
N ASP A 360 6.02 -44.03 -4.80
CA ASP A 360 4.90 -43.79 -5.72
C ASP A 360 4.63 -45.07 -6.52
N THR A 361 3.36 -45.51 -6.57
CA THR A 361 2.98 -46.78 -7.20
C THR A 361 2.39 -46.49 -8.58
N LEU A 362 3.09 -46.90 -9.64
CA LEU A 362 2.56 -46.82 -11.01
C LEU A 362 1.64 -48.01 -11.25
N TRP A 363 0.41 -47.73 -11.66
CA TRP A 363 -0.58 -48.74 -12.01
C TRP A 363 -0.55 -49.02 -13.51
N LYS A 364 -0.55 -50.29 -13.89
CA LYS A 364 -0.74 -50.74 -15.27
C LYS A 364 -2.14 -51.32 -15.39
N THR A 365 -2.89 -50.83 -16.39
CA THR A 365 -4.21 -51.38 -16.70
C THR A 365 -4.06 -52.27 -17.93
N ASP A 366 -4.21 -53.58 -17.75
CA ASP A 366 -4.22 -54.54 -18.85
C ASP A 366 -5.67 -54.83 -19.25
N THR A 367 -5.93 -54.87 -20.56
CA THR A 367 -7.25 -55.15 -21.11
C THR A 367 -7.30 -56.60 -21.56
N ILE A 368 -8.21 -57.39 -20.98
CA ILE A 368 -8.43 -58.78 -21.38
C ILE A 368 -9.75 -58.86 -22.13
N VAL A 369 -9.70 -59.31 -23.38
CA VAL A 369 -10.89 -59.58 -24.20
C VAL A 369 -11.01 -61.09 -24.35
N LYS A 370 -11.95 -61.70 -23.61
CA LYS A 370 -12.16 -63.17 -23.62
C LYS A 370 -12.86 -63.68 -24.88
N ASP A 371 -13.71 -62.86 -25.54
CA ASP A 371 -14.37 -63.22 -26.80
C ASP A 371 -14.87 -61.98 -27.58
N LYS A 372 -15.02 -62.06 -28.91
CA LYS A 372 -15.31 -60.90 -29.80
C LYS A 372 -16.66 -60.19 -29.56
N LYS A 373 -17.55 -60.77 -28.75
CA LYS A 373 -18.86 -60.20 -28.37
C LYS A 373 -18.94 -59.71 -26.92
N SER A 374 -17.88 -59.86 -26.13
CA SER A 374 -17.86 -59.51 -24.70
C SER A 374 -17.23 -58.13 -24.50
N ALA A 375 -17.76 -57.34 -23.56
CA ALA A 375 -17.13 -56.08 -23.18
C ALA A 375 -15.73 -56.36 -22.58
N PRO A 376 -14.70 -55.55 -22.89
CA PRO A 376 -13.36 -55.74 -22.36
C PRO A 376 -13.34 -55.66 -20.83
N GLU A 377 -12.67 -56.62 -20.18
CA GLU A 377 -12.38 -56.58 -18.74
C GLU A 377 -11.05 -55.85 -18.53
N TYR A 378 -11.05 -54.83 -17.67
CA TYR A 378 -9.84 -54.08 -17.30
C TYR A 378 -9.32 -54.57 -15.96
N ILE A 379 -8.10 -55.12 -15.94
CA ILE A 379 -7.43 -55.54 -14.71
C ILE A 379 -6.31 -54.54 -14.43
N GLN A 380 -6.39 -53.88 -13.28
CA GLN A 380 -5.32 -53.03 -12.78
C GLN A 380 -4.34 -53.86 -11.95
N SER A 381 -3.06 -53.80 -12.32
CA SER A 381 -1.96 -54.41 -11.57
C SER A 381 -0.88 -53.36 -11.28
N ILE A 382 -0.09 -53.58 -10.24
CA ILE A 382 1.02 -52.69 -9.90
C ILE A 382 2.15 -52.91 -10.91
N ALA A 383 2.50 -51.86 -11.65
CA ALA A 383 3.52 -51.88 -12.69
C ALA A 383 4.93 -51.75 -12.12
N GLU A 384 5.13 -50.74 -11.26
CA GLU A 384 6.44 -50.40 -10.70
C GLU A 384 6.23 -49.49 -9.47
N ILE A 385 7.03 -49.69 -8.42
CA ILE A 385 7.06 -48.79 -7.27
C ILE A 385 8.33 -47.96 -7.40
N LYS A 386 8.20 -46.65 -7.67
CA LYS A 386 9.33 -45.74 -7.83
C LYS A 386 9.48 -44.81 -6.64
N GLU A 387 10.72 -44.56 -6.25
CA GLU A 387 11.05 -43.50 -5.30
C GLU A 387 10.81 -42.13 -5.94
N LYS A 388 9.84 -41.37 -5.40
CA LYS A 388 9.57 -39.99 -5.76
C LYS A 388 10.02 -39.08 -4.63
N LYS A 389 10.97 -38.19 -4.93
CA LYS A 389 11.40 -37.15 -4.00
C LYS A 389 10.31 -36.08 -3.93
N VAL A 390 9.54 -36.08 -2.85
CA VAL A 390 8.53 -35.06 -2.56
C VAL A 390 9.18 -34.02 -1.65
N LYS A 391 9.23 -32.77 -2.11
CA LYS A 391 9.64 -31.65 -1.27
C LYS A 391 8.49 -31.35 -0.31
N SER A 392 8.66 -31.61 0.98
CA SER A 392 7.73 -31.23 2.03
C SER A 392 8.29 -30.01 2.76
N ASN A 393 7.47 -28.97 2.89
CA ASN A 393 7.86 -27.76 3.61
C ASN A 393 7.42 -27.90 5.07
N THR A 394 8.39 -27.88 5.99
CA THR A 394 8.09 -27.78 7.43
C THR A 394 8.14 -26.32 7.83
N TYR A 395 7.10 -25.86 8.53
CA TYR A 395 6.97 -24.46 8.96
C TYR A 395 7.26 -24.33 10.45
N THR A 396 8.30 -23.56 10.79
CA THR A 396 8.59 -23.18 12.17
C THR A 396 8.03 -21.79 12.43
N TRP A 397 7.04 -21.70 13.31
CA TRP A 397 6.32 -20.47 13.60
C TRP A 397 7.05 -19.60 14.62
N ASN A 398 6.87 -18.28 14.50
CA ASN A 398 7.36 -17.35 15.51
C ASN A 398 6.51 -17.46 16.79
N GLU A 399 7.17 -17.74 17.92
CA GLU A 399 6.51 -17.95 19.21
C GLU A 399 5.83 -16.69 19.76
N GLU A 400 6.40 -15.51 19.55
CA GLU A 400 5.78 -14.24 19.96
C GLU A 400 4.48 -14.00 19.18
N TYR A 401 4.47 -14.34 17.89
CA TYR A 401 3.27 -14.24 17.07
C TYR A 401 2.18 -15.23 17.52
N LYS A 402 2.57 -16.48 17.83
CA LYS A 402 1.65 -17.48 18.41
C LYS A 402 1.03 -17.01 19.73
N LYS A 403 1.83 -16.42 20.62
CA LYS A 403 1.35 -15.87 21.90
C LYS A 403 0.25 -14.84 21.72
N LYS A 404 0.34 -13.97 20.69
CA LYS A 404 -0.73 -13.00 20.39
C LYS A 404 -2.07 -13.69 20.14
N PHE A 405 -2.07 -14.83 19.44
CA PHE A 405 -3.29 -15.60 19.24
C PHE A 405 -3.77 -16.24 20.54
N THR A 406 -2.91 -17.00 21.19
CA THR A 406 -3.31 -17.81 22.36
C THR A 406 -3.69 -16.96 23.58
N GLU A 407 -3.02 -15.84 23.81
CA GLU A 407 -3.23 -15.00 25.01
C GLU A 407 -4.27 -13.90 24.81
N LYS A 408 -4.54 -13.46 23.56
CA LYS A 408 -5.42 -12.31 23.29
C LYS A 408 -6.56 -12.65 22.35
N ILE A 409 -6.26 -13.15 21.14
CA ILE A 409 -7.29 -13.33 20.10
C ILE A 409 -8.24 -14.49 20.43
N ILE A 410 -7.73 -15.65 20.84
CA ILE A 410 -8.55 -16.83 21.13
C ILE A 410 -9.53 -16.55 22.27
N PRO A 411 -9.09 -16.04 23.45
CA PRO A 411 -10.02 -15.73 24.55
C PRO A 411 -11.07 -14.68 24.15
N PHE A 412 -10.68 -13.70 23.34
CA PHE A 412 -11.61 -12.70 22.81
C PHE A 412 -12.66 -13.33 21.89
N LEU A 413 -12.25 -14.18 20.94
CA LEU A 413 -13.16 -14.88 20.05
C LEU A 413 -14.12 -15.80 20.81
N ASP A 414 -13.63 -16.54 21.80
CA ASP A 414 -14.46 -17.40 22.64
C ASP A 414 -15.53 -16.62 23.40
N SER A 415 -15.21 -15.40 23.85
CA SER A 415 -16.17 -14.49 24.48
C SER A 415 -17.21 -13.98 23.50
N VAL A 416 -16.79 -13.61 22.29
CA VAL A 416 -17.66 -13.13 21.20
C VAL A 416 -18.61 -14.24 20.71
N TYR A 417 -18.16 -15.49 20.67
CA TYR A 417 -19.00 -16.62 20.27
C TYR A 417 -20.16 -16.89 21.23
N GLN A 418 -20.04 -16.53 22.52
CA GLN A 418 -21.15 -16.63 23.47
C GLN A 418 -22.32 -15.71 23.09
N ASP A 419 -22.02 -14.59 22.43
CA ASP A 419 -23.01 -13.61 21.96
C ASP A 419 -23.54 -13.95 20.55
N SER A 420 -23.33 -15.18 20.07
CA SER A 420 -23.76 -15.67 18.73
C SER A 420 -23.17 -14.89 17.54
N VAL A 421 -22.08 -14.15 17.76
CA VAL A 421 -21.34 -13.44 16.71
C VAL A 421 -20.33 -14.39 16.09
N LYS A 422 -20.41 -14.58 14.77
CA LYS A 422 -19.45 -15.40 14.03
C LYS A 422 -18.17 -14.61 13.74
N ALA A 423 -17.05 -15.31 13.69
CA ALA A 423 -15.76 -14.74 13.36
C ALA A 423 -15.06 -15.51 12.24
N TYR A 424 -14.27 -14.78 11.46
CA TYR A 424 -13.47 -15.27 10.35
C TYR A 424 -12.04 -14.78 10.54
N ILE A 425 -11.07 -15.62 10.21
CA ILE A 425 -9.65 -15.24 10.17
C ILE A 425 -9.27 -15.11 8.72
N VAL A 426 -8.73 -13.97 8.33
CA VAL A 426 -8.36 -13.68 6.95
C VAL A 426 -6.85 -13.50 6.88
N CYS A 427 -6.18 -14.39 6.15
CA CYS A 427 -4.73 -14.43 6.05
C CYS A 427 -4.26 -14.06 4.65
N GLY A 428 -3.08 -13.42 4.58
CA GLY A 428 -2.40 -13.10 3.33
C GLY A 428 -0.90 -13.33 3.42
N GLY A 429 -0.25 -13.33 2.25
CA GLY A 429 1.22 -13.41 2.14
C GLY A 429 1.83 -14.76 2.55
N ALA A 430 1.03 -15.82 2.63
CA ALA A 430 1.45 -17.18 2.97
C ALA A 430 0.73 -18.21 2.08
N SER A 431 1.32 -19.40 1.92
CA SER A 431 0.68 -20.50 1.19
C SER A 431 -0.47 -21.12 2.00
N GLU A 432 -1.42 -21.72 1.31
CA GLU A 432 -2.56 -22.46 1.90
C GLU A 432 -2.08 -23.50 2.92
N ASP A 433 -1.04 -24.28 2.58
CA ASP A 433 -0.42 -25.26 3.47
C ASP A 433 0.14 -24.64 4.76
N ALA A 434 0.78 -23.48 4.65
CA ALA A 434 1.33 -22.79 5.82
C ALA A 434 0.20 -22.30 6.72
N ILE A 435 -0.85 -21.72 6.14
CA ILE A 435 -2.01 -21.21 6.87
C ILE A 435 -2.71 -22.36 7.59
N ALA A 436 -3.01 -23.46 6.89
CA ALA A 436 -3.58 -24.66 7.49
C ALA A 436 -2.68 -25.21 8.61
N GLY A 437 -1.35 -25.26 8.39
CA GLY A 437 -0.38 -25.72 9.38
C GLY A 437 -0.35 -24.92 10.67
N LEU A 438 -0.57 -23.60 10.63
CA LEU A 438 -0.66 -22.77 11.84
C LEU A 438 -1.97 -23.03 12.58
N PHE A 439 -3.10 -22.94 11.88
CA PHE A 439 -4.41 -22.95 12.53
C PHE A 439 -4.84 -24.34 12.97
N ASN A 440 -4.33 -25.42 12.36
CA ASN A 440 -4.49 -26.77 12.87
C ASN A 440 -3.80 -26.99 14.22
N GLN A 441 -2.79 -26.17 14.58
CA GLN A 441 -2.12 -26.23 15.88
C GLN A 441 -2.83 -25.41 16.96
N LEU A 442 -3.79 -24.55 16.58
CA LEU A 442 -4.46 -23.64 17.49
C LEU A 442 -5.89 -24.15 17.78
N PRO A 443 -6.34 -24.13 19.05
CA PRO A 443 -7.70 -24.58 19.40
C PRO A 443 -8.72 -23.49 19.04
N MET A 444 -8.99 -23.28 17.74
CA MET A 444 -9.90 -22.24 17.26
C MET A 444 -11.07 -22.79 16.46
N LYS A 445 -12.22 -22.12 16.57
CA LYS A 445 -13.47 -22.43 15.86
C LYS A 445 -13.77 -21.52 14.66
N ALA A 446 -12.89 -20.55 14.39
CA ALA A 446 -13.11 -19.56 13.34
C ALA A 446 -12.86 -20.15 11.95
N THR A 447 -13.67 -19.74 10.97
CA THR A 447 -13.44 -20.09 9.56
C THR A 447 -12.23 -19.32 9.05
N ILE A 448 -11.36 -20.01 8.31
CA ILE A 448 -10.14 -19.44 7.73
C ILE A 448 -10.42 -19.05 6.29
N LEU A 449 -10.05 -17.83 5.95
CA LEU A 449 -10.15 -17.24 4.62
C LEU A 449 -8.80 -16.67 4.20
N LEU A 450 -8.65 -16.46 2.90
CA LEU A 450 -7.48 -15.97 2.21
C LEU A 450 -7.83 -14.67 1.50
N ALA A 451 -6.91 -13.72 1.54
CA ALA A 451 -7.02 -12.48 0.78
C ALA A 451 -5.63 -11.95 0.41
N ASP A 452 -5.58 -11.02 -0.54
CA ASP A 452 -4.34 -10.37 -0.97
C ASP A 452 -3.65 -9.62 0.20
N GLU A 453 -2.33 -9.76 0.31
CA GLU A 453 -1.54 -9.17 1.40
C GLU A 453 -1.64 -7.63 1.40
N ILE A 454 -1.62 -7.00 0.22
CA ILE A 454 -1.67 -5.54 0.09
C ILE A 454 -3.06 -5.03 0.48
N LEU A 455 -4.11 -5.75 0.10
CA LEU A 455 -5.48 -5.50 0.54
C LEU A 455 -5.58 -5.55 2.07
N LEU A 456 -5.09 -6.63 2.70
CA LEU A 456 -5.15 -6.81 4.14
C LEU A 456 -4.36 -5.73 4.90
N LYS A 457 -3.18 -5.35 4.40
CA LYS A 457 -2.42 -4.20 4.92
C LYS A 457 -3.22 -2.91 4.80
N THR A 458 -4.00 -2.74 3.73
CA THR A 458 -4.83 -1.54 3.52
C THR A 458 -6.03 -1.51 4.47
N ILE A 459 -6.55 -2.67 4.87
CA ILE A 459 -7.66 -2.75 5.84
C ILE A 459 -7.21 -2.27 7.22
N MET A 460 -6.04 -2.70 7.70
CA MET A 460 -5.52 -2.30 9.01
C MET A 460 -4.01 -2.46 9.16
N ARG A 461 -3.42 -1.83 10.18
CA ARG A 461 -1.98 -1.87 10.44
C ARG A 461 -1.58 -2.92 11.48
N SER A 462 -2.49 -3.28 12.38
CA SER A 462 -2.31 -4.32 13.38
C SER A 462 -2.21 -5.71 12.73
N ASN A 463 -1.31 -6.54 13.26
CA ASN A 463 -1.10 -7.92 12.81
C ASN A 463 -0.86 -8.87 14.00
N PRO A 464 -1.83 -9.71 14.39
CA PRO A 464 -3.22 -9.71 13.90
C PRO A 464 -3.98 -8.46 14.36
N GLY A 465 -5.17 -8.20 13.84
CA GLY A 465 -6.11 -7.39 14.60
C GLY A 465 -7.56 -7.55 14.16
N VAL A 466 -8.44 -6.82 14.84
CA VAL A 466 -9.86 -7.10 14.87
C VAL A 466 -10.62 -6.03 14.10
N VAL A 467 -11.50 -6.46 13.20
CA VAL A 467 -12.41 -5.60 12.44
C VAL A 467 -13.84 -6.09 12.67
N LEU A 468 -14.71 -5.18 13.12
CA LEU A 468 -16.14 -5.45 13.24
C LEU A 468 -16.86 -5.01 11.98
N TRP A 469 -17.54 -5.96 11.36
CA TRP A 469 -18.35 -5.77 10.16
C TRP A 469 -19.83 -5.89 10.49
N ARG A 470 -20.67 -5.11 9.78
CA ARG A 470 -22.13 -5.23 9.81
C ARG A 470 -22.72 -4.71 8.52
N ASN A 471 -23.47 -5.55 7.80
CA ASN A 471 -24.14 -5.19 6.53
C ASN A 471 -23.19 -4.49 5.54
N GLY A 472 -21.99 -5.04 5.33
CA GLY A 472 -20.99 -4.49 4.43
C GLY A 472 -20.30 -3.20 4.90
N LYS A 473 -20.60 -2.72 6.11
CA LYS A 473 -19.93 -1.57 6.74
C LYS A 473 -18.91 -2.02 7.76
N ILE A 474 -17.78 -1.31 7.82
CA ILE A 474 -16.83 -1.43 8.93
C ILE A 474 -17.34 -0.54 10.05
N ILE A 475 -17.70 -1.15 11.17
CA ILE A 475 -18.19 -0.40 12.34
C ILE A 475 -17.01 0.15 13.14
N GLN A 476 -16.05 -0.71 13.46
CA GLN A 476 -14.88 -0.33 14.25
C GLN A 476 -13.71 -1.30 14.05
N LYS A 477 -12.50 -0.84 14.37
CA LYS A 477 -11.25 -1.62 14.30
C LYS A 477 -10.47 -1.51 15.59
N TRP A 478 -9.81 -2.60 15.98
CA TRP A 478 -8.97 -2.64 17.18
C TRP A 478 -7.63 -3.31 16.91
N HIS A 479 -6.60 -2.69 17.48
CA HIS A 479 -5.28 -3.29 17.58
C HIS A 479 -5.30 -4.42 18.62
N PHE A 480 -4.54 -5.50 18.41
CA PHE A 480 -4.56 -6.67 19.32
C PHE A 480 -4.15 -6.34 20.77
N ASN A 481 -3.39 -5.26 20.98
CA ASN A 481 -3.01 -4.77 22.32
C ASN A 481 -4.14 -4.03 23.04
N HIS A 482 -5.13 -3.51 22.32
CA HIS A 482 -6.18 -2.64 22.82
C HIS A 482 -7.55 -3.14 22.35
N LEU A 483 -7.81 -4.43 22.62
CA LEU A 483 -9.11 -5.03 22.39
C LEU A 483 -10.16 -4.38 23.30
N PRO A 484 -11.41 -4.22 22.82
CA PRO A 484 -12.47 -3.66 23.64
C PRO A 484 -12.80 -4.62 24.79
N ASP A 485 -13.20 -4.07 25.93
CA ASP A 485 -13.83 -4.89 26.94
C ASP A 485 -15.17 -5.42 26.43
N MET A 486 -15.53 -6.65 26.79
CA MET A 486 -16.74 -7.29 26.29
C MET A 486 -18.00 -6.55 26.74
N THR A 487 -17.97 -5.93 27.91
CA THR A 487 -19.06 -5.11 28.43
C THR A 487 -19.32 -3.88 27.57
N ASP A 488 -18.26 -3.16 27.21
CA ASP A 488 -18.35 -2.01 26.29
C ASP A 488 -18.71 -2.47 24.86
N MET A 489 -18.16 -3.60 24.40
CA MET A 489 -18.47 -4.17 23.09
C MET A 489 -19.96 -4.47 22.95
N ARG A 490 -20.56 -5.06 24.00
CA ARG A 490 -21.99 -5.37 24.07
C ARG A 490 -22.87 -4.13 24.15
N ARG A 491 -22.43 -3.09 24.84
CA ARG A 491 -23.19 -1.84 24.99
C ARG A 491 -23.18 -1.03 23.70
N ASP A 492 -22.01 -0.88 23.10
CA ASP A 492 -21.78 0.15 22.08
C ASP A 492 -21.85 -0.40 20.64
N TYR A 493 -21.62 -1.70 20.44
CA TYR A 493 -21.37 -2.25 19.10
C TYR A 493 -22.18 -3.51 18.74
N LEU A 494 -22.43 -4.39 19.71
CA LEU A 494 -23.27 -5.57 19.49
C LEU A 494 -24.72 -5.19 19.79
N ASP A 495 -25.36 -4.69 18.73
CA ASP A 495 -26.75 -4.27 18.74
C ASP A 495 -27.66 -5.48 19.05
N TRP A 496 -28.17 -5.57 20.28
CA TRP A 496 -29.05 -6.65 20.76
C TRP A 496 -30.39 -6.73 19.99
N ASN A 497 -30.69 -5.75 19.13
CA ASN A 497 -31.97 -5.58 18.46
C ASN A 497 -31.99 -5.93 16.96
N ALA A 498 -30.93 -6.53 16.40
CA ALA A 498 -31.01 -7.08 15.04
C ALA A 498 -31.96 -8.29 15.04
N ARG A 499 -33.24 -8.07 14.70
CA ARG A 499 -34.28 -9.11 14.66
C ARG A 499 -33.78 -10.32 13.84
N PRO A 500 -34.00 -11.56 14.31
CA PRO A 500 -33.83 -12.72 13.44
C PRO A 500 -34.79 -12.53 12.25
N ILE A 501 -34.23 -12.40 11.06
CA ILE A 501 -34.99 -12.55 9.82
C ILE A 501 -35.32 -14.04 9.77
N HIS A 502 -36.54 -14.36 10.18
CA HIS A 502 -37.14 -15.69 10.03
C HIS A 502 -37.43 -15.98 8.55
#